data_AF-A0A0D8J9E8-F1
#
_entry.id   AF-A0A0D8J9E8-F1
#
_cell.length_a   1.000
_cell.length_b   1.000
_cell.length_c   1.000
_cell.angle_alpha   90.00
_cell.angle_beta   90.00
_cell.angle_gamma   90.00
#
_symmetry.space_group_name_H-M   'P 1'
#
loop_
_entity.id
_entity.type
_entity.pdbx_description
1 polymer ?
#
loop_
_entity_poly.entity_id
_entity_poly.type
_entity_poly.pdbx_seq_one_letter_code
_entity_poly.pdbx_strand_id
1 'polypeptide(L)'
;MNNLSKRSYIVAAIFVVVGLIYIIDLFRLQVMDSDYKQSATNQVLREVVQYPARGLVYDRNGELLVYNTTAYDLMITPREVGEFDTLLLCNLLDITRPDLEEGIAKAKNYSSYKPSVLIKQISPESFALLQEQLYKFKGFHSQTRTLREYSYPVAAHVLGYVGEVNASDIKRDTYYKSGDYIGQSGVERTYEKQLRGVKGVKKIMVDVHNRNQGSYLNGAEDKPAEIGKNLVSTIDIDLQLYAEELFQNKKGAVVAIEPKTGEILAMLSAPTYDPGLLVGRVRGKNFSQLQNDTLMPLFDRSLQARYPPGSTFKPFNILIGLQEGAINNATRIVCNGRSSSPIKCTHNHISPASVIDAVRESCNPFLWNTFRSTINKYPTTAVGFHVWSEYVKRFGLGQRVSTEFYNENPGLRPTVEYYNRVHKGDWWQALTVRSLAIGQGELGTTPLQMANLAAILANRGYYYQPHIIKEVENDTVQSSFSVKHETGIDAQYFEPVYEGMRQVTIARLNRSVPGISYCGKTGTIENNQGIDHGAYMAFAPADDPKIALCVYVEHSKWGASYAAPIASLLIEKYLNDSIADNRLIYEKQMMEAVLTDPHNPELAD
;
A
#
# COMPACT_ATOMS: atom_id res chain seq x y z
N MET A 1 78.72 66.51 -4.75
CA MET A 1 78.29 65.24 -5.38
C MET A 1 77.71 64.28 -4.33
N ASN A 2 76.57 64.58 -3.69
CA ASN A 2 76.04 63.69 -2.63
C ASN A 2 74.49 63.61 -2.51
N ASN A 3 73.75 64.06 -3.53
CA ASN A 3 72.28 64.00 -3.55
C ASN A 3 71.69 62.92 -4.48
N LEU A 4 72.48 62.36 -5.40
CA LEU A 4 72.03 61.27 -6.28
C LEU A 4 72.08 59.90 -5.58
N SER A 5 73.05 59.67 -4.69
CA SER A 5 73.19 58.41 -3.93
C SER A 5 72.08 58.19 -2.90
N LYS A 6 71.53 59.25 -2.31
CA LYS A 6 70.38 59.13 -1.38
C LYS A 6 69.08 58.74 -2.09
N ARG A 7 68.93 59.11 -3.38
CA ARG A 7 67.75 58.73 -4.19
C ARG A 7 67.75 57.25 -4.55
N SER A 8 68.92 56.62 -4.76
CA SER A 8 68.99 55.19 -5.05
C SER A 8 68.55 54.33 -3.86
N TYR A 9 68.87 54.74 -2.62
CA TYR A 9 68.38 54.05 -1.41
C TYR A 9 66.86 54.17 -1.23
N ILE A 10 66.27 55.32 -1.56
CA ILE A 10 64.82 55.50 -1.49
C ILE A 10 64.13 54.62 -2.55
N VAL A 11 64.64 54.60 -3.78
CA VAL A 11 64.12 53.73 -4.85
C VAL A 11 64.25 52.25 -4.47
N ALA A 12 65.40 51.84 -3.94
CA ALA A 12 65.60 50.47 -3.44
C ALA A 12 64.63 50.12 -2.30
N ALA A 13 64.41 51.04 -1.35
CA ALA A 13 63.45 50.84 -0.26
C ALA A 13 62.01 50.70 -0.79
N ILE A 14 61.62 51.48 -1.79
CA ILE A 14 60.31 51.34 -2.44
C ILE A 14 60.18 49.96 -3.10
N PHE A 15 61.19 49.49 -3.84
CA PHE A 15 61.16 48.14 -4.43
C PHE A 15 61.09 47.03 -3.39
N VAL A 16 61.79 47.17 -2.26
CA VAL A 16 61.74 46.20 -1.15
C VAL A 16 60.37 46.19 -0.49
N VAL A 17 59.77 47.36 -0.25
CA VAL A 17 58.42 47.47 0.32
C VAL A 17 57.37 46.88 -0.62
N VAL A 18 57.45 47.18 -1.92
CA VAL A 18 56.57 46.59 -2.94
C VAL A 18 56.76 45.07 -3.01
N GLY A 19 58.00 44.58 -2.96
CA GLY A 19 58.30 43.16 -2.89
C GLY A 19 57.71 42.48 -1.65
N LEU A 20 57.81 43.11 -0.49
CA LEU A 20 57.21 42.63 0.76
C LEU A 20 55.69 42.58 0.68
N ILE A 21 55.05 43.60 0.10
CA ILE A 21 53.60 43.61 -0.13
C ILE A 21 53.18 42.42 -1.01
N TYR A 22 53.90 42.18 -2.12
CA TYR A 22 53.60 41.03 -2.98
C TYR A 22 53.83 39.68 -2.31
N ILE A 23 54.86 39.54 -1.47
CA ILE A 23 55.10 38.30 -0.70
C ILE A 23 53.98 38.06 0.30
N ILE A 24 53.52 39.11 0.99
CA ILE A 24 52.40 39.03 1.95
C ILE A 24 51.11 38.66 1.22
N ASP A 25 50.82 39.28 0.07
CA ASP A 25 49.65 38.93 -0.75
C ASP A 25 49.74 37.50 -1.30
N LEU A 26 50.91 37.04 -1.75
CA LEU A 26 51.12 35.65 -2.17
C LEU A 26 50.90 34.67 -1.04
N PHE A 27 51.43 34.95 0.15
CA PHE A 27 51.22 34.12 1.33
C PHE A 27 49.74 34.07 1.72
N ARG A 28 49.05 35.21 1.68
CA ARG A 28 47.60 35.28 1.92
C ARG A 28 46.84 34.40 0.92
N LEU A 29 47.12 34.53 -0.38
CA LEU A 29 46.45 33.77 -1.43
C LEU A 29 46.76 32.27 -1.41
N GLN A 30 47.97 31.85 -1.02
CA GLN A 30 48.37 30.44 -1.06
C GLN A 30 48.13 29.68 0.25
N VAL A 31 48.20 30.37 1.40
CA VAL A 31 48.18 29.74 2.73
C VAL A 31 46.92 30.07 3.52
N MET A 32 46.42 31.30 3.43
CA MET A 32 45.24 31.72 4.21
C MET A 32 43.92 31.53 3.45
N ASP A 33 43.94 31.66 2.12
CA ASP A 33 42.72 31.68 1.31
C ASP A 33 42.42 30.31 0.68
N SER A 34 41.57 29.51 1.35
CA SER A 34 41.16 28.19 0.90
C SER A 34 40.24 28.20 -0.33
N ASP A 35 39.64 29.36 -0.64
CA ASP A 35 38.58 29.47 -1.64
C ASP A 35 39.12 29.36 -3.07
N TYR A 36 40.32 29.88 -3.34
CA TYR A 36 40.98 29.72 -4.65
C TYR A 36 41.40 28.27 -4.92
N LYS A 37 41.87 27.59 -3.87
CA LYS A 37 42.21 26.16 -3.95
C LYS A 37 40.95 25.32 -4.14
N GLN A 38 39.85 25.61 -3.43
CA GLN A 38 38.55 24.97 -3.66
C GLN A 38 37.98 25.27 -5.05
N SER A 39 38.13 26.49 -5.57
CA SER A 39 37.65 26.86 -6.91
C SER A 39 38.41 26.16 -8.02
N ALA A 40 39.75 26.06 -7.91
CA ALA A 40 40.57 25.27 -8.84
C ALA A 40 40.26 23.78 -8.74
N THR A 41 40.00 23.29 -7.52
CA THR A 41 39.63 21.89 -7.27
C THR A 41 38.26 21.57 -7.85
N ASN A 42 37.26 22.45 -7.69
CA ASN A 42 35.92 22.29 -8.25
C ASN A 42 35.88 22.35 -9.80
N GLN A 43 36.89 22.96 -10.44
CA GLN A 43 37.01 22.96 -11.90
C GLN A 43 37.61 21.66 -12.46
N VAL A 44 38.36 20.92 -11.64
CA VAL A 44 39.04 19.67 -12.03
C VAL A 44 38.32 18.44 -11.48
N LEU A 45 37.46 18.59 -10.47
CA LEU A 45 36.70 17.48 -9.89
C LEU A 45 35.31 17.34 -10.49
N ARG A 46 34.99 16.11 -10.90
CA ARG A 46 33.65 15.70 -11.27
C ARG A 46 33.17 14.61 -10.32
N GLU A 47 32.02 14.86 -9.73
CA GLU A 47 31.33 13.88 -8.88
C GLU A 47 30.46 12.97 -9.74
N VAL A 48 30.69 11.66 -9.62
CA VAL A 48 29.87 10.61 -10.22
C VAL A 48 29.08 9.96 -9.10
N VAL A 49 27.76 10.13 -9.13
CA VAL A 49 26.87 9.52 -8.15
C VAL A 49 26.84 8.01 -8.35
N GLN A 50 27.03 7.27 -7.26
CA GLN A 50 26.82 5.83 -7.21
C GLN A 50 25.45 5.57 -6.57
N TYR A 51 24.55 4.97 -7.34
CA TYR A 51 23.22 4.65 -6.86
C TYR A 51 23.24 3.33 -6.09
N PRO A 52 22.70 3.30 -4.85
CA PRO A 52 22.61 2.07 -4.10
C PRO A 52 21.53 1.16 -4.70
N ALA A 53 21.70 -0.15 -4.53
CA ALA A 53 20.59 -1.07 -4.73
C ALA A 53 19.54 -0.84 -3.63
N ARG A 54 18.26 -0.96 -3.99
CA ARG A 54 17.18 -0.87 -2.99
C ARG A 54 17.17 -2.14 -2.12
N GLY A 55 16.68 -2.03 -0.90
CA GLY A 55 16.49 -3.18 -0.03
C GLY A 55 15.56 -4.24 -0.66
N LEU A 56 15.85 -5.51 -0.42
CA LEU A 56 15.01 -6.62 -0.87
C LEU A 56 13.75 -6.73 0.01
N VAL A 57 12.68 -7.29 -0.54
CA VAL A 57 11.44 -7.55 0.22
C VAL A 57 11.16 -9.04 0.19
N TYR A 58 11.00 -9.63 1.37
CA TYR A 58 10.69 -11.03 1.58
C TYR A 58 9.26 -11.21 2.09
N ASP A 59 8.69 -12.38 1.87
CA ASP A 59 7.46 -12.84 2.49
C ASP A 59 7.72 -13.27 3.95
N ARG A 60 6.68 -13.69 4.67
CA ARG A 60 6.81 -14.08 6.08
C ARG A 60 7.59 -15.39 6.31
N ASN A 61 7.77 -16.19 5.26
CA ASN A 61 8.42 -17.50 5.27
C ASN A 61 9.87 -17.43 4.71
N GLY A 62 10.30 -16.26 4.22
CA GLY A 62 11.64 -16.02 3.69
C GLY A 62 11.75 -16.11 2.16
N GLU A 63 10.63 -16.27 1.45
CA GLU A 63 10.58 -16.22 -0.01
C GLU A 63 10.77 -14.79 -0.52
N LEU A 64 11.54 -14.63 -1.59
CA LEU A 64 11.85 -13.32 -2.14
C LEU A 64 10.66 -12.81 -2.97
N LEU A 65 10.08 -11.67 -2.59
CA LEU A 65 8.95 -11.04 -3.29
C LEU A 65 9.42 -9.97 -4.28
N VAL A 66 10.33 -9.11 -3.83
CA VAL A 66 10.83 -7.98 -4.62
C VAL A 66 12.35 -7.92 -4.52
N TYR A 67 12.99 -7.92 -5.68
CA TYR A 67 14.44 -7.83 -5.80
C TYR A 67 14.87 -6.82 -6.84
N ASN A 68 16.17 -6.76 -7.10
CA ASN A 68 16.76 -5.83 -8.04
C ASN A 68 17.47 -6.59 -9.15
N THR A 69 17.22 -6.18 -10.39
CA THR A 69 18.02 -6.58 -11.55
C THR A 69 18.85 -5.40 -12.05
N THR A 70 19.92 -5.70 -12.79
CA THR A 70 20.79 -4.65 -13.32
C THR A 70 20.12 -3.99 -14.51
N ALA A 71 20.25 -2.67 -14.61
CA ALA A 71 19.82 -1.92 -15.79
C ALA A 71 20.82 -0.82 -16.11
N TYR A 72 20.73 -0.29 -17.32
CA TYR A 72 21.69 0.70 -17.80
C TYR A 72 20.96 1.91 -18.36
N ASP A 73 21.35 3.10 -17.91
CA ASP A 73 20.97 4.34 -18.59
C ASP A 73 22.06 4.66 -19.63
N LEU A 74 21.64 5.02 -20.85
CA LEU A 74 22.54 5.62 -21.82
C LEU A 74 22.58 7.13 -21.58
N MET A 75 23.74 7.63 -21.20
CA MET A 75 24.03 9.02 -20.95
C MET A 75 24.62 9.68 -22.20
N ILE A 76 24.36 10.97 -22.38
CA ILE A 76 24.93 11.80 -23.45
C ILE A 76 25.55 13.06 -22.86
N THR A 77 26.77 13.40 -23.29
CA THR A 77 27.40 14.71 -23.06
C THR A 77 27.42 15.47 -24.39
N PRO A 78 26.48 16.39 -24.67
CA PRO A 78 26.27 16.92 -26.02
C PRO A 78 27.52 17.56 -26.68
N ARG A 79 28.41 18.18 -25.89
CA ARG A 79 29.66 18.77 -26.40
C ARG A 79 30.70 17.74 -26.86
N GLU A 80 30.64 16.51 -26.36
CA GLU A 80 31.59 15.43 -26.69
C GLU A 80 31.11 14.59 -27.88
N VAL A 81 29.86 14.77 -28.31
CA VAL A 81 29.24 14.02 -29.40
C VAL A 81 29.95 14.31 -30.72
N GLY A 82 30.51 13.25 -31.33
CA GLY A 82 31.09 13.29 -32.67
C GLY A 82 30.07 12.90 -33.75
N GLU A 83 30.52 12.71 -34.99
CA GLU A 83 29.70 12.06 -36.01
C GLU A 83 29.52 10.57 -35.66
N PHE A 84 28.30 10.05 -35.83
CA PHE A 84 27.99 8.64 -35.57
C PHE A 84 26.84 8.16 -36.47
N ASP A 85 26.74 6.84 -36.63
CA ASP A 85 25.65 6.22 -37.37
C ASP A 85 24.36 6.25 -36.54
N THR A 86 23.46 7.17 -36.92
CA THR A 86 22.17 7.38 -36.25
C THR A 86 21.25 6.18 -36.39
N LEU A 87 21.24 5.51 -37.55
CA LEU A 87 20.36 4.36 -37.79
C LEU A 87 20.80 3.15 -36.97
N LEU A 88 22.12 2.92 -36.91
CA LEU A 88 22.69 1.87 -36.06
C LEU A 88 22.33 2.08 -34.59
N LEU A 89 22.47 3.29 -34.05
CA LEU A 89 22.13 3.58 -32.66
C LEU A 89 20.63 3.37 -32.38
N CYS A 90 19.77 3.81 -33.30
CA CYS A 90 18.32 3.60 -33.20
C CYS A 90 17.96 2.12 -33.15
N ASN A 91 18.57 1.30 -34.03
CA ASN A 91 18.33 -0.14 -34.09
C ASN A 91 18.85 -0.87 -32.84
N LEU A 92 20.02 -0.48 -32.31
CA LEU A 92 20.58 -1.08 -31.09
C LEU A 92 19.73 -0.80 -29.85
N LEU A 93 19.05 0.35 -29.81
CA LEU A 93 18.26 0.81 -28.66
C LEU A 93 16.76 0.54 -28.80
N ASP A 94 16.31 0.06 -29.96
CA ASP A 94 14.89 -0.05 -30.31
C ASP A 94 14.15 1.28 -30.05
N ILE A 95 14.62 2.35 -30.70
CA ILE A 95 14.03 3.69 -30.64
C ILE A 95 13.87 4.27 -32.05
N THR A 96 12.97 5.24 -32.19
CA THR A 96 12.83 5.94 -33.46
C THR A 96 13.83 7.09 -33.57
N ARG A 97 14.17 7.46 -34.82
CA ARG A 97 15.03 8.62 -35.06
C ARG A 97 14.47 9.92 -34.47
N PRO A 98 13.16 10.24 -34.58
CA PRO A 98 12.57 11.39 -33.90
C PRO A 98 12.80 11.39 -32.38
N ASP A 99 12.63 10.24 -31.70
CA ASP A 99 12.85 10.14 -30.25
C ASP A 99 14.30 10.44 -29.87
N LEU A 100 15.25 9.93 -30.66
CA LEU A 100 16.68 10.18 -30.47
C LEU A 100 17.02 11.67 -30.66
N GLU A 101 16.54 12.29 -31.73
CA GLU A 101 16.76 13.71 -32.02
C GLU A 101 16.16 14.61 -30.94
N GLU A 102 14.95 14.30 -30.46
CA GLU A 102 14.31 14.99 -29.35
C GLU A 102 15.12 14.84 -28.05
N GLY A 103 15.60 13.63 -27.75
CA GLY A 103 16.43 13.36 -26.58
C GLY A 103 17.74 14.14 -26.59
N ILE A 104 18.42 14.19 -27.74
CA ILE A 104 19.65 14.98 -27.93
C ILE A 104 19.35 16.48 -27.78
N ALA A 105 18.27 16.98 -28.37
CA ALA A 105 17.86 18.37 -28.26
C ALA A 105 17.56 18.77 -26.80
N LYS A 106 16.83 17.92 -26.06
CA LYS A 106 16.55 18.10 -24.62
C LYS A 106 17.85 18.16 -23.81
N ALA A 107 18.77 17.23 -24.05
CA ALA A 107 20.07 17.22 -23.39
C ALA A 107 20.86 18.51 -23.66
N LYS A 108 20.92 18.96 -24.92
CA LYS A 108 21.62 20.19 -25.33
C LYS A 108 21.01 21.44 -24.70
N ASN A 109 19.68 21.51 -24.62
CA ASN A 109 18.94 22.61 -23.99
C ASN A 109 19.17 22.65 -22.47
N TYR A 110 19.30 21.49 -21.83
CA TYR A 110 19.64 21.41 -20.41
C TYR A 110 21.08 21.87 -20.15
N SER A 111 22.06 21.29 -20.86
CA SER A 111 23.45 21.73 -20.84
C SER A 111 24.25 21.05 -21.94
N SER A 112 25.09 21.80 -22.64
CA SER A 112 26.06 21.18 -23.56
C SER A 112 27.20 20.46 -22.86
N TYR A 113 27.46 20.75 -21.58
CA TYR A 113 28.65 20.28 -20.85
C TYR A 113 28.35 19.20 -19.82
N LYS A 114 27.12 19.18 -19.29
CA LYS A 114 26.72 18.19 -18.28
C LYS A 114 26.13 16.96 -18.96
N PRO A 115 26.42 15.75 -18.46
CA PRO A 115 25.78 14.55 -18.94
C PRO A 115 24.28 14.62 -18.66
N SER A 116 23.48 14.15 -19.61
CA SER A 116 22.03 13.98 -19.48
C SER A 116 21.66 12.54 -19.80
N VAL A 117 20.60 12.03 -19.19
CA VAL A 117 20.09 10.70 -19.56
C VAL A 117 19.39 10.81 -20.91
N LEU A 118 19.85 10.02 -21.87
CA LEU A 118 19.24 9.94 -23.20
C LEU A 118 18.17 8.86 -23.23
N ILE A 119 18.56 7.63 -22.91
CA ILE A 119 17.65 6.48 -22.80
C ILE A 119 17.78 5.88 -21.40
N LYS A 120 16.65 5.66 -20.74
CA LYS A 120 16.58 5.13 -19.37
C LYS A 120 16.40 3.61 -19.39
N GLN A 121 16.93 2.93 -18.37
CA GLN A 121 16.52 1.57 -17.97
C GLN A 121 16.59 0.53 -19.11
N ILE A 122 17.70 0.51 -19.84
CA ILE A 122 18.02 -0.51 -20.86
C ILE A 122 18.30 -1.83 -20.13
N SER A 123 17.71 -2.93 -20.63
CA SER A 123 17.93 -4.26 -20.05
C SER A 123 19.38 -4.72 -20.27
N PRO A 124 19.90 -5.64 -19.46
CA PRO A 124 21.24 -6.20 -19.64
C PRO A 124 21.48 -6.77 -21.04
N GLU A 125 20.48 -7.44 -21.62
CA GLU A 125 20.56 -8.09 -22.92
C GLU A 125 20.69 -7.08 -24.06
N SER A 126 19.84 -6.04 -24.07
CA SER A 126 19.93 -4.96 -25.04
C SER A 126 21.20 -4.13 -24.84
N PHE A 127 21.62 -3.93 -23.59
CA PHE A 127 22.82 -3.18 -23.28
C PHE A 127 24.09 -3.92 -23.72
N ALA A 128 24.15 -5.25 -23.63
CA ALA A 128 25.31 -6.03 -24.08
C ALA A 128 25.63 -5.78 -25.56
N LEU A 129 24.61 -5.77 -26.43
CA LEU A 129 24.75 -5.47 -27.85
C LEU A 129 25.26 -4.04 -28.09
N LEU A 130 24.77 -3.07 -27.31
CA LEU A 130 25.24 -1.69 -27.37
C LEU A 130 26.68 -1.57 -26.86
N GLN A 131 27.04 -2.27 -25.78
CA GLN A 131 28.33 -2.18 -25.12
C GLN A 131 29.48 -2.56 -26.05
N GLU A 132 29.32 -3.60 -26.87
CA GLU A 132 30.31 -4.01 -27.88
C GLU A 132 30.62 -2.90 -28.89
N GLN A 133 29.66 -2.02 -29.16
CA GLN A 133 29.76 -0.96 -30.16
C GLN A 133 29.84 0.44 -29.56
N LEU A 134 29.81 0.57 -28.23
CA LEU A 134 29.71 1.85 -27.53
C LEU A 134 30.91 2.77 -27.86
N TYR A 135 32.07 2.18 -28.17
CA TYR A 135 33.27 2.91 -28.62
C TYR A 135 33.06 3.71 -29.92
N LYS A 136 32.07 3.34 -30.75
CA LYS A 136 31.70 4.07 -31.99
C LYS A 136 30.89 5.34 -31.70
N PHE A 137 30.30 5.45 -30.51
CA PHE A 137 29.41 6.54 -30.12
C PHE A 137 30.11 7.48 -29.15
N LYS A 138 31.03 8.30 -29.66
CA LYS A 138 31.76 9.28 -28.83
C LYS A 138 30.77 10.27 -28.18
N GLY A 139 30.97 10.55 -26.89
CA GLY A 139 30.08 11.41 -26.10
C GLY A 139 28.90 10.68 -25.45
N PHE A 140 28.72 9.39 -25.74
CA PHE A 140 27.76 8.51 -25.09
C PHE A 140 28.48 7.59 -24.11
N HIS A 141 27.88 7.34 -22.96
CA HIS A 141 28.42 6.42 -21.95
C HIS A 141 27.28 5.80 -21.15
N SER A 142 27.52 4.65 -20.53
CA SER A 142 26.51 4.03 -19.67
C SER A 142 26.61 4.49 -18.23
N GLN A 143 25.48 4.47 -17.55
CA GLN A 143 25.40 4.57 -16.10
C GLN A 143 24.63 3.36 -15.58
N THR A 144 25.25 2.59 -14.70
CA THR A 144 24.60 1.44 -14.05
C THR A 144 23.50 1.92 -13.12
N ARG A 145 22.36 1.24 -13.21
CA ARG A 145 21.15 1.41 -12.39
C ARG A 145 20.65 0.05 -11.95
N THR A 146 19.66 0.06 -11.07
CA THR A 146 18.89 -1.13 -10.70
C THR A 146 17.43 -0.92 -11.06
N LEU A 147 16.80 -1.97 -11.56
CA LEU A 147 15.36 -2.07 -11.73
C LEU A 147 14.78 -2.99 -10.68
N ARG A 148 13.59 -2.66 -10.19
CA ARG A 148 12.81 -3.62 -9.41
C ARG A 148 12.36 -4.77 -10.27
N GLU A 149 12.37 -5.96 -9.71
CA GLU A 149 11.79 -7.16 -10.30
C GLU A 149 10.95 -7.85 -9.22
N TYR A 150 9.85 -8.47 -9.66
CA TYR A 150 8.86 -9.10 -8.79
C TYR A 150 8.85 -10.58 -9.11
N SER A 151 9.04 -11.43 -8.10
CA SER A 151 9.10 -12.89 -8.30
C SER A 151 7.75 -13.47 -8.70
N TYR A 152 6.66 -12.78 -8.36
CA TYR A 152 5.28 -13.22 -8.63
C TYR A 152 4.45 -12.08 -9.21
N PRO A 153 3.50 -12.36 -10.12
CA PRO A 153 2.65 -11.36 -10.75
C PRO A 153 1.44 -10.97 -9.87
N VAL A 154 1.62 -10.88 -8.55
CA VAL A 154 0.56 -10.64 -7.55
C VAL A 154 0.98 -9.58 -6.53
N ALA A 155 0.08 -9.24 -5.60
CA ALA A 155 0.31 -8.33 -4.48
C ALA A 155 0.66 -6.88 -4.90
N ALA A 156 0.24 -6.44 -6.09
CA ALA A 156 0.66 -5.16 -6.64
C ALA A 156 0.29 -3.94 -5.78
N HIS A 157 -0.88 -3.94 -5.12
CA HIS A 157 -1.28 -2.86 -4.22
C HIS A 157 -0.53 -2.88 -2.88
N VAL A 158 -0.17 -4.09 -2.41
CA VAL A 158 0.62 -4.29 -1.18
C VAL A 158 2.06 -3.84 -1.40
N LEU A 159 2.74 -4.43 -2.38
CA LEU A 159 4.15 -4.16 -2.66
C LEU A 159 4.33 -2.73 -3.19
N GLY A 160 3.43 -2.31 -4.06
CA GLY A 160 3.50 -1.03 -4.75
C GLY A 160 4.51 -1.04 -5.88
N TYR A 161 4.78 0.14 -6.43
CA TYR A 161 5.76 0.30 -7.52
C TYR A 161 6.59 1.57 -7.33
N VAL A 162 7.67 1.65 -8.08
CA VAL A 162 8.58 2.80 -8.10
C VAL A 162 8.34 3.64 -9.37
N GLY A 163 8.44 4.97 -9.25
CA GLY A 163 8.30 5.89 -10.37
C GLY A 163 9.28 7.05 -10.26
N GLU A 164 9.47 7.77 -11.37
CA GLU A 164 10.36 8.93 -11.40
C GLU A 164 9.85 10.04 -10.46
N VAL A 165 10.77 10.70 -9.76
CA VAL A 165 10.45 11.81 -8.86
C VAL A 165 9.93 13.00 -9.64
N ASN A 166 8.95 13.70 -9.07
CA ASN A 166 8.50 14.98 -9.61
C ASN A 166 9.10 16.16 -8.83
N ALA A 167 8.83 17.39 -9.28
CA ALA A 167 9.36 18.60 -8.63
C ALA A 167 8.89 18.77 -7.17
N SER A 168 7.74 18.21 -6.78
CA SER A 168 7.26 18.24 -5.39
C SER A 168 8.02 17.25 -4.51
N ASP A 169 8.38 16.08 -5.03
CA ASP A 169 9.19 15.09 -4.31
C ASP A 169 10.59 15.64 -4.02
N ILE A 170 11.23 16.26 -5.02
CA ILE A 170 12.55 16.89 -4.88
C ILE A 170 12.54 18.02 -3.85
N LYS A 171 11.47 18.81 -3.80
CA LYS A 171 11.32 19.87 -2.78
C LYS A 171 11.12 19.30 -1.38
N ARG A 172 10.41 18.17 -1.25
CA ARG A 172 10.13 17.53 0.03
C ARG A 172 11.36 16.81 0.59
N ASP A 173 12.18 16.23 -0.27
CA ASP A 173 13.36 15.47 0.13
C ASP A 173 14.53 15.72 -0.82
N THR A 174 15.54 16.44 -0.31
CA THR A 174 16.75 16.84 -1.04
C THR A 174 17.64 15.66 -1.42
N TYR A 175 17.35 14.45 -0.94
CA TYR A 175 17.99 13.21 -1.42
C TYR A 175 17.80 13.02 -2.92
N TYR A 176 16.65 13.43 -3.46
CA TYR A 176 16.31 13.22 -4.86
C TYR A 176 16.72 14.38 -5.76
N LYS A 177 17.08 14.03 -6.99
CA LYS A 177 17.32 14.90 -8.13
C LYS A 177 16.44 14.43 -9.30
N SER A 178 16.28 15.30 -10.29
CA SER A 178 15.57 14.93 -11.53
C SER A 178 16.19 13.66 -12.14
N GLY A 179 15.35 12.71 -12.56
CA GLY A 179 15.78 11.40 -13.04
C GLY A 179 15.91 10.32 -11.97
N ASP A 180 15.77 10.65 -10.69
CA ASP A 180 15.71 9.64 -9.63
C ASP A 180 14.34 8.97 -9.53
N TYR A 181 14.32 7.85 -8.82
CA TYR A 181 13.14 7.00 -8.65
C TYR A 181 12.77 6.91 -7.16
N ILE A 182 11.47 6.99 -6.88
CA ILE A 182 10.87 6.94 -5.54
C ILE A 182 9.67 5.98 -5.55
N GLY A 183 9.44 5.27 -4.44
CA GLY A 183 8.25 4.47 -4.21
C GLY A 183 6.97 5.32 -4.29
N GLN A 184 6.04 4.89 -5.14
CA GLN A 184 4.82 5.64 -5.47
C GLN A 184 3.59 5.14 -4.70
N SER A 185 3.58 3.86 -4.34
CA SER A 185 2.50 3.18 -3.61
C SER A 185 3.04 2.04 -2.74
N GLY A 186 2.16 1.42 -1.96
CA GLY A 186 2.44 0.21 -1.18
C GLY A 186 3.62 0.33 -0.22
N VAL A 187 4.25 -0.82 0.05
CA VAL A 187 5.49 -0.95 0.84
C VAL A 187 6.60 -0.09 0.27
N GLU A 188 6.76 -0.03 -1.06
CA GLU A 188 7.78 0.81 -1.71
C GLU A 188 7.71 2.27 -1.26
N ARG A 189 6.51 2.83 -1.11
CA ARG A 189 6.31 4.21 -0.66
C ARG A 189 6.40 4.37 0.85
N THR A 190 5.74 3.49 1.61
CA THR A 190 5.70 3.59 3.07
C THR A 190 7.09 3.43 3.67
N TYR A 191 7.90 2.51 3.14
CA TYR A 191 9.25 2.20 3.61
C TYR A 191 10.35 2.76 2.70
N GLU A 192 10.05 3.79 1.92
CA GLU A 192 10.99 4.39 0.96
C GLU A 192 12.34 4.76 1.61
N LYS A 193 12.34 5.30 2.84
CA LYS A 193 13.57 5.74 3.50
C LYS A 193 14.49 4.57 3.86
N GLN A 194 13.91 3.44 4.26
CA GLN A 194 14.63 2.22 4.59
C GLN A 194 15.10 1.53 3.31
N LEU A 195 14.23 1.44 2.30
CA LEU A 195 14.48 0.75 1.05
C LEU A 195 15.50 1.45 0.15
N ARG A 196 15.57 2.79 0.13
CA ARG A 196 16.33 3.52 -0.90
C ARG A 196 17.84 3.56 -0.73
N GLY A 197 18.37 3.16 0.43
CA GLY A 197 19.79 3.26 0.75
C GLY A 197 20.34 4.70 0.75
N VAL A 198 21.66 4.82 0.72
CA VAL A 198 22.37 6.11 0.67
C VAL A 198 23.26 6.17 -0.57
N LYS A 199 23.16 7.27 -1.31
CA LYS A 199 23.98 7.50 -2.51
C LYS A 199 25.45 7.66 -2.16
N GLY A 200 26.28 6.91 -2.87
CA GLY A 200 27.71 7.11 -2.89
C GLY A 200 28.12 8.21 -3.86
N VAL A 201 29.34 8.67 -3.73
CA VAL A 201 29.95 9.66 -4.63
C VAL A 201 31.38 9.23 -4.92
N LYS A 202 31.68 9.04 -6.20
CA LYS A 202 33.04 8.87 -6.70
C LYS A 202 33.54 10.19 -7.27
N LYS A 203 34.68 10.67 -6.81
CA LYS A 203 35.31 11.89 -7.33
C LYS A 203 36.34 11.51 -8.39
N ILE A 204 36.10 11.92 -9.63
CA ILE A 204 37.04 11.75 -10.74
C ILE A 204 37.68 13.08 -11.09
N MET A 205 38.96 13.06 -11.41
CA MET A 205 39.65 14.21 -11.99
C MET A 205 39.32 14.28 -13.48
N VAL A 206 39.02 15.47 -13.97
CA VAL A 206 38.79 15.74 -15.38
C VAL A 206 39.72 16.85 -15.85
N ASP A 207 40.18 16.75 -17.09
CA ASP A 207 40.94 17.85 -17.69
C ASP A 207 40.03 19.00 -18.16
N VAL A 208 40.63 20.06 -18.70
CA VAL A 208 39.92 21.21 -19.29
C VAL A 208 39.00 20.84 -20.48
N HIS A 209 39.05 19.58 -20.94
CA HIS A 209 38.20 19.03 -22.00
C HIS A 209 37.23 17.96 -21.45
N ASN A 210 37.05 17.88 -20.12
CA ASN A 210 36.19 16.94 -19.39
C ASN A 210 36.58 15.46 -19.50
N ARG A 211 37.80 15.14 -19.96
CA ARG A 211 38.27 13.75 -20.07
C ARG A 211 38.70 13.22 -18.71
N ASN A 212 38.19 12.05 -18.34
CA ASN A 212 38.52 11.36 -17.09
C ASN A 212 40.03 11.09 -17.00
N GLN A 213 40.68 11.59 -15.94
CA GLN A 213 42.11 11.42 -15.61
C GLN A 213 42.34 10.43 -14.46
N GLY A 214 41.29 9.75 -13.99
CA GLY A 214 41.33 8.82 -12.87
C GLY A 214 40.67 9.35 -11.60
N SER A 215 40.71 8.55 -10.53
CA SER A 215 40.09 8.88 -9.25
C SER A 215 40.87 9.98 -8.52
N TYR A 216 40.18 10.93 -7.90
CA TYR A 216 40.80 11.98 -7.11
C TYR A 216 41.44 11.41 -5.84
N LEU A 217 42.68 11.80 -5.55
CA LEU A 217 43.45 11.31 -4.39
C LEU A 217 43.42 9.77 -4.24
N ASN A 218 43.47 9.04 -5.37
CA ASN A 218 43.35 7.57 -5.41
C ASN A 218 42.07 7.03 -4.74
N GLY A 219 40.99 7.81 -4.74
CA GLY A 219 39.70 7.42 -4.16
C GLY A 219 39.59 7.65 -2.64
N ALA A 220 40.56 8.31 -2.00
CA ALA A 220 40.51 8.58 -0.56
C ALA A 220 39.30 9.43 -0.12
N GLU A 221 38.71 10.19 -1.04
CA GLU A 221 37.50 10.99 -0.80
C GLU A 221 36.23 10.37 -1.42
N ASP A 222 36.33 9.16 -1.98
CA ASP A 222 35.16 8.45 -2.49
C ASP A 222 34.31 7.99 -1.29
N LYS A 223 32.99 8.19 -1.41
CA LYS A 223 32.01 7.66 -0.45
C LYS A 223 31.29 6.50 -1.11
N PRO A 224 31.42 5.25 -0.62
CA PRO A 224 30.67 4.14 -1.20
C PRO A 224 29.17 4.35 -0.99
N ALA A 225 28.37 3.78 -1.89
CA ALA A 225 26.92 3.73 -1.70
C ALA A 225 26.56 2.70 -0.62
N GLU A 226 25.59 3.03 0.23
CA GLU A 226 25.06 2.11 1.23
C GLU A 226 23.75 1.51 0.70
N ILE A 227 23.67 0.18 0.67
CA ILE A 227 22.51 -0.56 0.16
C ILE A 227 21.30 -0.28 1.08
N GLY A 228 20.10 -0.27 0.50
CA GLY A 228 18.87 -0.18 1.29
C GLY A 228 18.67 -1.38 2.21
N LYS A 229 17.94 -1.17 3.30
CA LYS A 229 17.62 -2.20 4.29
C LYS A 229 16.62 -3.20 3.74
N ASN A 230 16.87 -4.49 3.95
CA ASN A 230 15.92 -5.53 3.61
C ASN A 230 14.68 -5.49 4.52
N LEU A 231 13.53 -5.87 3.97
CA LEU A 231 12.26 -5.95 4.68
C LEU A 231 11.72 -7.38 4.66
N VAL A 232 11.15 -7.82 5.77
CA VAL A 232 10.33 -9.03 5.84
C VAL A 232 8.87 -8.58 6.00
N SER A 233 8.04 -8.93 5.03
CA SER A 233 6.60 -8.68 5.09
C SER A 233 5.87 -9.78 5.85
N THR A 234 4.65 -9.51 6.27
CA THR A 234 3.74 -10.46 6.91
C THR A 234 2.95 -11.28 5.89
N ILE A 235 3.07 -10.94 4.59
CA ILE A 235 2.36 -11.61 3.51
C ILE A 235 2.84 -13.05 3.42
N ASP A 236 1.87 -13.94 3.33
CA ASP A 236 2.06 -15.33 2.93
C ASP A 236 1.82 -15.40 1.42
N ILE A 237 2.88 -15.65 0.64
CA ILE A 237 2.79 -15.54 -0.82
C ILE A 237 1.87 -16.59 -1.43
N ASP A 238 1.83 -17.79 -0.86
CA ASP A 238 0.97 -18.87 -1.34
C ASP A 238 -0.51 -18.55 -1.10
N LEU A 239 -0.84 -18.00 0.08
CA LEU A 239 -2.20 -17.54 0.36
C LEU A 239 -2.59 -16.35 -0.53
N GLN A 240 -1.67 -15.41 -0.77
CA GLN A 240 -1.92 -14.26 -1.63
C GLN A 240 -2.20 -14.71 -3.07
N LEU A 241 -1.34 -15.55 -3.66
CA LEU A 241 -1.53 -16.13 -5.00
C LEU A 241 -2.90 -16.78 -5.12
N TYR A 242 -3.23 -17.64 -4.16
CA TYR A 242 -4.50 -18.35 -4.13
C TYR A 242 -5.71 -17.41 -4.03
N ALA A 243 -5.61 -16.33 -3.24
CA ALA A 243 -6.64 -15.31 -3.16
C ALA A 243 -6.85 -14.60 -4.51
N GLU A 244 -5.78 -14.26 -5.23
CA GLU A 244 -5.88 -13.61 -6.53
C GLU A 244 -6.45 -14.55 -7.61
N GLU A 245 -6.10 -15.84 -7.57
CA GLU A 245 -6.67 -16.87 -8.45
C GLU A 245 -8.19 -17.02 -8.25
N LEU A 246 -8.66 -17.11 -7.00
CA LEU A 246 -10.10 -17.17 -6.70
C LEU A 246 -10.86 -15.91 -7.14
N PHE A 247 -10.16 -14.78 -7.28
CA PHE A 247 -10.72 -13.49 -7.67
C PHE A 247 -10.58 -13.15 -9.16
N GLN A 248 -10.03 -14.05 -9.98
CA GLN A 248 -10.05 -13.89 -11.42
C GLN A 248 -11.48 -13.64 -11.92
N ASN A 249 -11.63 -12.68 -12.83
CA ASN A 249 -12.93 -12.24 -13.37
C ASN A 249 -13.94 -11.76 -12.33
N LYS A 250 -13.48 -11.23 -11.19
CA LYS A 250 -14.33 -10.65 -10.12
C LYS A 250 -13.82 -9.28 -9.72
N LYS A 251 -14.72 -8.49 -9.13
CA LYS A 251 -14.40 -7.19 -8.52
C LYS A 251 -14.60 -7.30 -7.02
N GLY A 252 -13.69 -6.76 -6.22
CA GLY A 252 -13.80 -6.77 -4.77
C GLY A 252 -12.47 -6.77 -4.05
N ALA A 253 -12.44 -7.32 -2.84
CA ALA A 253 -11.26 -7.34 -2.00
C ALA A 253 -11.25 -8.51 -1.02
N VAL A 254 -10.05 -8.92 -0.64
CA VAL A 254 -9.79 -9.85 0.48
C VAL A 254 -8.79 -9.20 1.41
N VAL A 255 -9.04 -9.28 2.71
CA VAL A 255 -8.04 -8.99 3.72
C VAL A 255 -8.07 -10.10 4.76
N ALA A 256 -6.93 -10.74 4.99
CA ALA A 256 -6.73 -11.77 6.01
C ALA A 256 -5.69 -11.30 7.01
N ILE A 257 -5.97 -11.49 8.30
CA ILE A 257 -5.19 -11.02 9.44
C ILE A 257 -4.97 -12.18 10.40
N GLU A 258 -3.76 -12.32 10.92
CA GLU A 258 -3.47 -13.18 12.07
C GLU A 258 -3.93 -12.47 13.36
N PRO A 259 -4.96 -12.96 14.08
CA PRO A 259 -5.56 -12.18 15.16
C PRO A 259 -4.62 -11.87 16.32
N LYS A 260 -3.69 -12.78 16.63
CA LYS A 260 -2.80 -12.68 17.78
C LYS A 260 -1.73 -11.60 17.65
N THR A 261 -1.45 -11.14 16.44
CA THR A 261 -0.34 -10.23 16.14
C THR A 261 -0.79 -9.01 15.36
N GLY A 262 -1.89 -9.10 14.59
CA GLY A 262 -2.28 -8.07 13.63
C GLY A 262 -1.52 -8.17 12.31
N GLU A 263 -0.71 -9.21 12.10
CA GLU A 263 -0.01 -9.45 10.84
C GLU A 263 -1.02 -9.67 9.70
N ILE A 264 -0.90 -8.92 8.60
CA ILE A 264 -1.74 -9.08 7.41
C ILE A 264 -1.15 -10.22 6.58
N LEU A 265 -1.89 -11.31 6.48
CA LEU A 265 -1.47 -12.54 5.80
C LEU A 265 -1.65 -12.45 4.29
N ALA A 266 -2.75 -11.84 3.86
CA ALA A 266 -3.06 -11.59 2.46
C ALA A 266 -3.92 -10.33 2.35
N MET A 267 -3.66 -9.52 1.32
CA MET A 267 -4.43 -8.31 1.04
C MET A 267 -4.54 -8.13 -0.48
N LEU A 268 -5.77 -8.24 -0.97
CA LEU A 268 -6.10 -8.22 -2.38
C LEU A 268 -7.11 -7.13 -2.68
N SER A 269 -6.86 -6.40 -3.77
CA SER A 269 -7.86 -5.61 -4.48
C SER A 269 -8.01 -6.15 -5.90
N ALA A 270 -9.22 -6.55 -6.26
CA ALA A 270 -9.55 -7.10 -7.56
C ALA A 270 -10.50 -6.16 -8.34
N PRO A 271 -10.31 -5.99 -9.67
CA PRO A 271 -9.23 -6.56 -10.47
C PRO A 271 -7.87 -5.97 -10.11
N THR A 272 -6.83 -6.78 -10.25
CA THR A 272 -5.44 -6.44 -9.94
C THR A 272 -4.63 -6.37 -11.23
N TYR A 273 -3.32 -6.16 -11.12
CA TYR A 273 -2.39 -6.12 -12.23
C TYR A 273 -1.05 -6.74 -11.82
N ASP A 274 -0.29 -7.23 -12.80
CA ASP A 274 1.09 -7.67 -12.57
C ASP A 274 1.97 -6.43 -12.23
N PRO A 275 2.61 -6.38 -11.04
CA PRO A 275 3.46 -5.25 -10.65
C PRO A 275 4.65 -5.04 -11.60
N GLY A 276 5.11 -6.08 -12.29
CA GLY A 276 6.15 -6.01 -13.33
C GLY A 276 5.77 -5.11 -14.51
N LEU A 277 4.47 -4.91 -14.77
CA LEU A 277 4.01 -3.98 -15.82
C LEU A 277 4.40 -2.52 -15.56
N LEU A 278 4.64 -2.16 -14.29
CA LEU A 278 5.01 -0.81 -13.88
C LEU A 278 6.52 -0.63 -13.65
N VAL A 279 7.33 -1.45 -14.31
CA VAL A 279 8.80 -1.41 -14.28
C VAL A 279 9.38 -1.00 -15.64
N GLY A 280 10.53 -0.34 -15.62
CA GLY A 280 11.35 -0.14 -16.81
C GLY A 280 10.74 0.79 -17.86
N ARG A 281 11.19 0.63 -19.11
CA ARG A 281 10.79 1.47 -20.26
C ARG A 281 9.30 1.36 -20.61
N VAL A 282 8.70 0.18 -20.40
CA VAL A 282 7.29 -0.09 -20.76
C VAL A 282 6.29 0.52 -19.78
N ARG A 283 6.75 0.89 -18.57
CA ARG A 283 5.93 1.45 -17.48
C ARG A 283 4.98 2.54 -17.93
N GLY A 284 5.43 3.53 -18.71
CA GLY A 284 4.61 4.69 -19.07
C GLY A 284 3.38 4.30 -19.90
N LYS A 285 3.56 3.39 -20.86
CA LYS A 285 2.49 2.86 -21.71
C LYS A 285 1.52 2.01 -20.87
N ASN A 286 2.06 1.08 -20.08
CA ASN A 286 1.26 0.18 -19.25
C ASN A 286 0.45 0.94 -18.18
N PHE A 287 1.08 1.92 -17.52
CA PHE A 287 0.38 2.77 -16.55
C PHE A 287 -0.80 3.50 -17.19
N SER A 288 -0.62 4.04 -18.40
CA SER A 288 -1.69 4.72 -19.12
C SER A 288 -2.83 3.76 -19.50
N GLN A 289 -2.53 2.50 -19.81
CA GLN A 289 -3.55 1.48 -20.06
C GLN A 289 -4.32 1.13 -18.78
N LEU A 290 -3.61 0.84 -17.69
CA LEU A 290 -4.21 0.51 -16.38
C LEU A 290 -5.03 1.66 -15.81
N GLN A 291 -4.62 2.91 -16.04
CA GLN A 291 -5.34 4.10 -15.60
C GLN A 291 -6.65 4.33 -16.38
N ASN A 292 -6.68 3.97 -17.66
CA ASN A 292 -7.86 4.13 -18.52
C ASN A 292 -8.79 2.91 -18.52
N ASP A 293 -8.41 1.83 -17.84
CA ASP A 293 -9.23 0.63 -17.69
C ASP A 293 -10.48 0.94 -16.83
N THR A 294 -11.65 0.62 -17.39
CA THR A 294 -12.95 0.86 -16.77
C THR A 294 -13.19 0.03 -15.51
N LEU A 295 -12.42 -1.05 -15.32
CA LEU A 295 -12.46 -1.89 -14.12
C LEU A 295 -11.62 -1.31 -12.96
N MET A 296 -10.82 -0.28 -13.21
CA MET A 296 -9.99 0.42 -12.24
C MET A 296 -9.02 -0.49 -11.48
N PRO A 297 -8.08 -1.18 -12.14
CA PRO A 297 -7.13 -2.08 -11.50
C PRO A 297 -6.13 -1.35 -10.59
N LEU A 298 -5.86 -0.06 -10.82
CA LEU A 298 -5.00 0.75 -9.93
C LEU A 298 -5.71 1.17 -8.63
N PHE A 299 -7.03 1.05 -8.55
CA PHE A 299 -7.78 1.43 -7.36
C PHE A 299 -7.76 0.32 -6.32
N ASP A 300 -7.21 0.61 -5.14
CA ASP A 300 -7.13 -0.34 -4.04
C ASP A 300 -8.43 -0.38 -3.23
N ARG A 301 -9.28 -1.36 -3.55
CA ARG A 301 -10.55 -1.58 -2.86
C ARG A 301 -10.37 -2.06 -1.42
N SER A 302 -9.25 -2.69 -1.09
CA SER A 302 -9.02 -3.22 0.27
C SER A 302 -8.84 -2.08 1.30
N LEU A 303 -8.26 -0.95 0.86
CA LEU A 303 -7.96 0.21 1.70
C LEU A 303 -8.85 1.43 1.44
N GLN A 304 -9.31 1.65 0.21
CA GLN A 304 -9.93 2.92 -0.21
C GLN A 304 -11.42 2.83 -0.45
N ALA A 305 -11.93 1.67 -0.87
CA ALA A 305 -13.34 1.52 -1.15
C ALA A 305 -14.15 1.50 0.15
N ARG A 306 -15.16 2.37 0.19
CA ARG A 306 -16.03 2.55 1.34
C ARG A 306 -17.38 1.90 1.05
N TYR A 307 -17.68 0.83 1.75
CA TYR A 307 -18.93 0.08 1.64
C TYR A 307 -19.69 0.15 2.97
N PRO A 308 -21.03 0.16 2.95
CA PRO A 308 -21.79 -0.20 4.15
C PRO A 308 -21.41 -1.60 4.61
N PRO A 309 -21.17 -1.84 5.91
CA PRO A 309 -20.81 -3.19 6.37
C PRO A 309 -21.98 -4.18 6.27
N GLY A 310 -23.22 -3.69 6.33
CA GLY A 310 -24.42 -4.52 6.26
C GLY A 310 -24.46 -5.57 7.38
N SER A 311 -24.97 -6.76 7.05
CA SER A 311 -25.23 -7.81 8.05
C SER A 311 -24.00 -8.37 8.77
N THR A 312 -22.78 -8.08 8.30
CA THR A 312 -21.54 -8.46 9.00
C THR A 312 -21.28 -7.60 10.23
N PHE A 313 -21.92 -6.43 10.37
CA PHE A 313 -21.82 -5.57 11.55
C PHE A 313 -22.76 -5.97 12.69
N LYS A 314 -23.80 -6.77 12.41
CA LYS A 314 -24.81 -7.16 13.40
C LYS A 314 -24.27 -7.82 14.67
N PRO A 315 -23.25 -8.71 14.63
CA PRO A 315 -22.61 -9.23 15.83
C PRO A 315 -22.19 -8.12 16.80
N PHE A 316 -21.65 -7.01 16.31
CA PHE A 316 -21.21 -5.88 17.12
C PHE A 316 -22.36 -5.12 17.76
N ASN A 317 -23.48 -4.92 17.06
CA ASN A 317 -24.68 -4.34 17.67
C ASN A 317 -25.27 -5.22 18.77
N ILE A 318 -25.17 -6.55 18.63
CA ILE A 318 -25.56 -7.49 19.69
C ILE A 318 -24.60 -7.38 20.87
N LEU A 319 -23.29 -7.35 20.64
CA LEU A 319 -22.27 -7.18 21.68
C LEU A 319 -22.47 -5.87 22.46
N ILE A 320 -22.69 -4.75 21.77
CA ILE A 320 -23.02 -3.47 22.42
C ILE A 320 -24.30 -3.61 23.25
N GLY A 321 -25.36 -4.23 22.70
CA GLY A 321 -26.61 -4.44 23.41
C GLY A 321 -26.48 -5.29 24.69
N LEU A 322 -25.62 -6.30 24.65
CA LEU A 322 -25.31 -7.15 25.81
C LEU A 322 -24.47 -6.39 26.85
N GLN A 323 -23.42 -5.69 26.43
CA GLN A 323 -22.56 -4.88 27.31
C GLN A 323 -23.36 -3.78 28.02
N GLU A 324 -24.22 -3.10 27.27
CA GLU A 324 -25.08 -2.04 27.79
C GLU A 324 -26.27 -2.60 28.57
N GLY A 325 -26.45 -3.92 28.67
CA GLY A 325 -27.58 -4.55 29.34
C GLY A 325 -28.95 -4.19 28.72
N ALA A 326 -28.96 -3.77 27.45
CA ALA A 326 -30.18 -3.51 26.68
C ALA A 326 -30.87 -4.81 26.25
N ILE A 327 -30.09 -5.89 26.13
CA ILE A 327 -30.54 -7.27 25.93
C ILE A 327 -29.74 -8.22 26.84
N ASN A 328 -30.19 -9.46 26.98
CA ASN A 328 -29.49 -10.53 27.68
C ASN A 328 -29.76 -11.89 26.98
N ASN A 329 -29.15 -12.99 27.47
CA ASN A 329 -29.29 -14.32 26.86
C ASN A 329 -30.74 -14.86 26.87
N ALA A 330 -31.59 -14.37 27.78
CA ALA A 330 -33.00 -14.72 27.85
C ALA A 330 -33.89 -13.85 26.95
N THR A 331 -33.37 -12.75 26.38
CA THR A 331 -34.11 -11.90 25.45
C THR A 331 -34.63 -12.71 24.25
N ARG A 332 -35.90 -12.51 23.91
CA ARG A 332 -36.56 -13.10 22.75
C ARG A 332 -37.32 -11.99 22.01
N ILE A 333 -37.12 -11.87 20.70
CA ILE A 333 -37.76 -10.83 19.88
C ILE A 333 -38.55 -11.48 18.75
N VAL A 334 -39.81 -11.07 18.59
CA VAL A 334 -40.68 -11.54 17.50
C VAL A 334 -40.17 -11.01 16.16
N CYS A 335 -40.02 -11.91 15.19
CA CYS A 335 -39.79 -11.61 13.79
C CYS A 335 -41.00 -12.09 12.98
N ASN A 336 -41.65 -11.16 12.28
CA ASN A 336 -42.76 -11.44 11.36
C ASN A 336 -42.28 -11.58 9.91
N GLY A 337 -41.01 -11.96 9.73
CA GLY A 337 -40.38 -12.08 8.42
C GLY A 337 -40.43 -10.78 7.61
N ARG A 338 -40.85 -10.90 6.34
CA ARG A 338 -41.01 -9.78 5.40
C ARG A 338 -42.08 -8.77 5.82
N SER A 339 -42.99 -9.15 6.73
CA SER A 339 -44.03 -8.28 7.30
C SER A 339 -43.58 -7.53 8.55
N SER A 340 -42.32 -7.70 8.97
CA SER A 340 -41.78 -6.98 10.13
C SER A 340 -41.66 -5.47 9.87
N SER A 341 -41.90 -4.68 10.90
CA SER A 341 -41.81 -3.22 10.90
C SER A 341 -41.03 -2.75 12.13
N PRO A 342 -40.25 -1.66 12.07
CA PRO A 342 -39.99 -0.77 10.94
C PRO A 342 -38.89 -1.27 9.98
N ILE A 343 -38.21 -2.36 10.32
CA ILE A 343 -37.22 -3.02 9.44
C ILE A 343 -37.72 -4.42 9.10
N LYS A 344 -37.93 -4.67 7.81
CA LYS A 344 -38.35 -5.98 7.28
C LYS A 344 -37.21 -7.00 7.43
N CYS A 345 -37.55 -8.25 7.69
CA CYS A 345 -36.59 -9.36 7.52
C CYS A 345 -36.59 -9.84 6.07
N THR A 346 -35.50 -10.48 5.63
CA THR A 346 -35.37 -10.98 4.24
C THR A 346 -36.12 -12.30 4.03
N HIS A 347 -36.34 -13.06 5.11
CA HIS A 347 -36.95 -14.40 5.11
C HIS A 347 -37.68 -14.67 6.45
N ASN A 348 -38.38 -15.80 6.52
CA ASN A 348 -39.01 -16.32 7.73
C ASN A 348 -38.05 -17.30 8.43
N HIS A 349 -38.03 -17.28 9.76
CA HIS A 349 -37.27 -18.20 10.60
C HIS A 349 -37.99 -18.39 11.95
N ILE A 350 -37.45 -19.23 12.83
CA ILE A 350 -38.01 -19.46 14.17
C ILE A 350 -38.18 -18.12 14.90
N SER A 351 -39.36 -17.94 15.49
CA SER A 351 -39.79 -16.71 16.16
C SER A 351 -40.61 -17.07 17.41
N PRO A 352 -40.40 -16.40 18.56
CA PRO A 352 -39.47 -15.30 18.77
C PRO A 352 -38.01 -15.76 18.79
N ALA A 353 -37.13 -14.98 18.17
CA ALA A 353 -35.71 -15.32 18.01
C ALA A 353 -34.91 -15.00 19.28
N SER A 354 -34.02 -15.91 19.68
CA SER A 354 -32.98 -15.67 20.69
C SER A 354 -31.79 -14.88 20.13
N VAL A 355 -30.82 -14.52 20.99
CA VAL A 355 -29.55 -13.92 20.55
C VAL A 355 -28.83 -14.82 19.54
N ILE A 356 -28.77 -16.12 19.81
CA ILE A 356 -28.12 -17.12 18.95
C ILE A 356 -28.86 -17.20 17.60
N ASP A 357 -30.20 -17.29 17.62
CA ASP A 357 -31.01 -17.31 16.40
C ASP A 357 -30.85 -16.00 15.60
N ALA A 358 -30.75 -14.85 16.27
CA ALA A 358 -30.60 -13.57 15.62
C ALA A 358 -29.28 -13.45 14.85
N VAL A 359 -28.19 -13.99 15.39
CA VAL A 359 -26.90 -14.07 14.71
C VAL A 359 -26.96 -15.08 13.56
N ARG A 360 -27.48 -16.30 13.81
CA ARG A 360 -27.58 -17.38 12.81
C ARG A 360 -28.41 -16.97 11.59
N GLU A 361 -29.62 -16.48 11.84
CA GLU A 361 -30.60 -16.11 10.82
C GLU A 361 -30.41 -14.67 10.33
N SER A 362 -29.46 -13.92 10.89
CA SER A 362 -29.24 -12.50 10.53
C SER A 362 -30.51 -11.64 10.71
N CYS A 363 -31.26 -11.84 11.81
CA CYS A 363 -32.62 -11.32 12.01
C CYS A 363 -32.69 -9.77 12.13
N ASN A 364 -33.19 -9.09 11.10
CA ASN A 364 -33.29 -7.61 11.09
C ASN A 364 -34.13 -7.04 12.26
N PRO A 365 -35.32 -7.59 12.58
CA PRO A 365 -36.13 -7.08 13.70
C PRO A 365 -35.46 -7.23 15.06
N PHE A 366 -34.71 -8.31 15.30
CA PHE A 366 -33.97 -8.48 16.56
C PHE A 366 -32.94 -7.36 16.72
N LEU A 367 -32.19 -7.07 15.65
CA LEU A 367 -31.16 -6.03 15.64
C LEU A 367 -31.73 -4.62 15.79
N TRP A 368 -32.85 -4.34 15.12
CA TRP A 368 -33.57 -3.07 15.31
C TRP A 368 -33.95 -2.85 16.77
N ASN A 369 -34.58 -3.84 17.40
CA ASN A 369 -35.02 -3.73 18.79
C ASN A 369 -33.84 -3.64 19.76
N THR A 370 -32.74 -4.34 19.48
CA THR A 370 -31.48 -4.23 20.24
C THR A 370 -30.96 -2.79 20.17
N PHE A 371 -30.74 -2.26 18.96
CA PHE A 371 -30.23 -0.90 18.75
C PHE A 371 -31.13 0.18 19.37
N ARG A 372 -32.45 0.08 19.18
CA ARG A 372 -33.42 0.97 19.79
C ARG A 372 -33.34 0.93 21.32
N SER A 373 -33.24 -0.26 21.91
CA SER A 373 -33.17 -0.42 23.37
C SER A 373 -31.86 0.13 23.93
N THR A 374 -30.74 -0.07 23.22
CA THR A 374 -29.44 0.52 23.56
C THR A 374 -29.51 2.05 23.60
N ILE A 375 -30.05 2.68 22.55
CA ILE A 375 -30.14 4.15 22.49
C ILE A 375 -31.12 4.69 23.55
N ASN A 376 -32.30 4.08 23.65
CA ASN A 376 -33.38 4.56 24.52
C ASN A 376 -33.13 4.29 26.01
N LYS A 377 -32.06 3.57 26.38
CA LYS A 377 -31.63 3.42 27.78
C LYS A 377 -31.17 4.76 28.38
N TYR A 378 -30.75 5.70 27.55
CA TYR A 378 -30.22 6.99 27.95
C TYR A 378 -31.28 8.09 27.94
N PRO A 379 -31.08 9.20 28.71
CA PRO A 379 -32.08 10.27 28.83
C PRO A 379 -32.49 10.93 27.51
N THR A 380 -31.58 10.98 26.53
CA THR A 380 -31.84 11.52 25.20
C THR A 380 -31.26 10.63 24.11
N THR A 381 -31.86 10.66 22.92
CA THR A 381 -31.34 9.93 21.74
C THR A 381 -29.89 10.29 21.45
N ALA A 382 -29.53 11.58 21.57
CA ALA A 382 -28.18 12.05 21.32
C ALA A 382 -27.15 11.41 22.26
N VAL A 383 -27.47 11.30 23.56
CA VAL A 383 -26.57 10.65 24.53
C VAL A 383 -26.44 9.16 24.26
N GLY A 384 -27.56 8.45 24.05
CA GLY A 384 -27.51 7.02 23.77
C GLY A 384 -26.82 6.68 22.44
N PHE A 385 -27.00 7.53 21.43
CA PHE A 385 -26.29 7.42 20.16
C PHE A 385 -24.80 7.71 20.29
N HIS A 386 -24.42 8.71 21.10
CA HIS A 386 -23.01 8.99 21.36
C HIS A 386 -22.31 7.77 21.99
N VAL A 387 -22.94 7.14 22.99
CA VAL A 387 -22.42 5.90 23.60
C VAL A 387 -22.24 4.79 22.56
N TRP A 388 -23.26 4.53 21.75
CA TRP A 388 -23.16 3.56 20.65
C TRP A 388 -22.02 3.91 19.67
N SER A 389 -21.90 5.19 19.29
CA SER A 389 -20.87 5.67 18.36
C SER A 389 -19.46 5.54 18.96
N GLU A 390 -19.27 5.70 20.26
CA GLU A 390 -17.98 5.48 20.91
C GLU A 390 -17.57 4.00 20.93
N TYR A 391 -18.51 3.05 21.06
CA TYR A 391 -18.19 1.63 20.84
C TYR A 391 -17.75 1.37 19.39
N VAL A 392 -18.50 1.92 18.42
CA VAL A 392 -18.18 1.82 16.98
C VAL A 392 -16.76 2.34 16.70
N LYS A 393 -16.38 3.46 17.34
CA LYS A 393 -15.02 4.02 17.28
C LYS A 393 -13.97 3.09 17.89
N ARG A 394 -14.25 2.52 19.07
CA ARG A 394 -13.34 1.57 19.75
C ARG A 394 -13.14 0.28 18.94
N PHE A 395 -14.09 -0.10 18.09
CA PHE A 395 -13.91 -1.19 17.12
C PHE A 395 -13.02 -0.81 15.91
N GLY A 396 -12.51 0.42 15.85
CA GLY A 396 -11.66 0.91 14.77
C GLY A 396 -12.41 1.52 13.58
N LEU A 397 -13.74 1.71 13.66
CA LEU A 397 -14.54 2.25 12.55
C LEU A 397 -14.59 3.78 12.57
N GLY A 398 -14.53 4.38 11.38
CA GLY A 398 -14.49 5.84 11.21
C GLY A 398 -13.13 6.45 11.56
N GLN A 399 -12.07 5.63 11.61
CA GLN A 399 -10.69 6.04 11.80
C GLN A 399 -9.76 5.07 11.06
N ARG A 400 -8.51 5.47 10.86
CA ARG A 400 -7.50 4.55 10.33
C ARG A 400 -7.16 3.49 11.37
N VAL A 401 -7.10 2.24 10.95
CA VAL A 401 -6.72 1.10 11.81
C VAL A 401 -5.25 0.75 11.64
N SER A 402 -4.56 1.24 10.61
CA SER A 402 -3.11 1.04 10.43
C SER A 402 -2.36 2.37 10.28
N THR A 403 -1.09 2.38 10.68
CA THR A 403 -0.16 3.48 10.43
C THR A 403 0.65 3.32 9.16
N GLU A 404 0.65 2.14 8.54
CA GLU A 404 1.49 1.84 7.37
C GLU A 404 0.84 2.21 6.03
N PHE A 405 -0.47 2.45 6.01
CA PHE A 405 -1.21 2.74 4.79
C PHE A 405 -1.50 4.24 4.65
N TYR A 406 -0.69 4.93 3.84
CA TYR A 406 -0.87 6.38 3.62
C TYR A 406 -2.21 6.74 2.96
N ASN A 407 -2.74 5.83 2.14
CA ASN A 407 -3.99 5.94 1.39
C ASN A 407 -5.18 5.27 2.09
N GLU A 408 -5.05 4.83 3.35
CA GLU A 408 -6.18 4.25 4.08
C GLU A 408 -7.32 5.26 4.21
N ASN A 409 -8.49 4.87 3.73
CA ASN A 409 -9.72 5.60 3.93
C ASN A 409 -10.24 5.33 5.35
N PRO A 410 -10.43 6.35 6.21
CA PRO A 410 -10.92 6.15 7.57
C PRO A 410 -12.37 5.63 7.62
N GLY A 411 -13.08 5.56 6.49
CA GLY A 411 -14.49 5.21 6.44
C GLY A 411 -15.37 6.37 6.89
N LEU A 412 -16.58 6.07 7.36
CA LEU A 412 -17.51 7.04 7.90
C LEU A 412 -18.21 6.45 9.12
N ARG A 413 -17.96 7.04 10.29
CA ARG A 413 -18.74 6.81 11.50
C ARG A 413 -19.62 8.03 11.75
N PRO A 414 -20.96 7.90 11.70
CA PRO A 414 -21.83 9.03 12.02
C PRO A 414 -21.72 9.41 13.51
N THR A 415 -21.70 10.72 13.77
CA THR A 415 -21.70 11.31 15.12
C THR A 415 -23.02 12.04 15.39
N VAL A 416 -23.23 12.48 16.63
CA VAL A 416 -24.38 13.33 16.98
C VAL A 416 -24.38 14.61 16.14
N GLU A 417 -23.21 15.24 15.98
CA GLU A 417 -23.04 16.47 15.19
C GLU A 417 -23.37 16.23 13.71
N TYR A 418 -23.00 15.05 13.19
CA TYR A 418 -23.35 14.65 11.83
C TYR A 418 -24.88 14.65 11.64
N TYR A 419 -25.64 13.97 12.52
CA TYR A 419 -27.09 13.88 12.39
C TYR A 419 -27.81 15.19 12.75
N ASN A 420 -27.29 15.97 13.69
CA ASN A 420 -27.82 17.31 13.97
C ASN A 420 -27.75 18.21 12.73
N ARG A 421 -26.65 18.11 11.97
CA ARG A 421 -26.50 18.83 10.70
C ARG A 421 -27.44 18.30 9.61
N VAL A 422 -27.53 16.98 9.45
CA VAL A 422 -28.39 16.35 8.41
C VAL A 422 -29.87 16.60 8.67
N HIS A 423 -30.32 16.50 9.92
CA HIS A 423 -31.72 16.67 10.32
C HIS A 423 -32.07 18.10 10.76
N LYS A 424 -31.12 19.04 10.68
CA LYS A 424 -31.29 20.46 11.05
C LYS A 424 -31.83 20.64 12.48
N GLY A 425 -31.30 19.89 13.43
CA GLY A 425 -31.70 19.91 14.83
C GLY A 425 -31.51 18.57 15.53
N ASP A 426 -31.85 18.51 16.82
CA ASP A 426 -31.66 17.36 17.72
C ASP A 426 -32.93 16.50 17.91
N TRP A 427 -33.96 16.72 17.08
CA TRP A 427 -35.26 16.03 17.15
C TRP A 427 -35.24 14.60 16.59
N TRP A 428 -34.15 14.19 15.93
CA TRP A 428 -34.05 12.85 15.36
C TRP A 428 -34.04 11.78 16.46
N GLN A 429 -34.60 10.61 16.15
CA GLN A 429 -34.78 9.52 17.10
C GLN A 429 -34.07 8.26 16.60
N ALA A 430 -34.01 7.22 17.43
CA ALA A 430 -33.50 5.90 17.01
C ALA A 430 -34.19 5.39 15.74
N LEU A 431 -35.48 5.71 15.55
CA LEU A 431 -36.24 5.35 14.33
C LEU A 431 -35.71 6.04 13.07
N THR A 432 -35.24 7.28 13.18
CA THR A 432 -34.67 8.05 12.08
C THR A 432 -33.38 7.41 11.58
N VAL A 433 -32.55 6.90 12.50
CA VAL A 433 -31.22 6.31 12.21
C VAL A 433 -31.22 4.77 12.27
N ARG A 434 -32.39 4.14 12.12
CA ARG A 434 -32.60 2.69 12.31
C ARG A 434 -31.77 1.80 11.39
N SER A 435 -31.34 2.30 10.23
CA SER A 435 -30.50 1.57 9.27
C SER A 435 -29.18 1.12 9.89
N LEU A 436 -28.64 1.88 10.84
CA LEU A 436 -27.41 1.53 11.56
C LEU A 436 -27.55 0.24 12.38
N ALA A 437 -28.76 -0.12 12.80
CA ALA A 437 -29.03 -1.36 13.52
C ALA A 437 -28.61 -2.61 12.72
N ILE A 438 -28.65 -2.52 11.38
CA ILE A 438 -28.30 -3.60 10.47
C ILE A 438 -27.04 -3.32 9.65
N GLY A 439 -26.24 -2.31 10.06
CA GLY A 439 -25.00 -1.93 9.38
C GLY A 439 -25.20 -1.21 8.05
N GLN A 440 -26.36 -0.57 7.84
CA GLN A 440 -26.68 0.22 6.64
C GLN A 440 -26.73 1.72 6.96
N GLY A 441 -27.05 2.54 5.97
CA GLY A 441 -27.14 3.99 6.12
C GLY A 441 -25.77 4.65 5.99
N GLU A 442 -25.43 5.54 6.92
CA GLU A 442 -24.23 6.39 6.84
C GLU A 442 -22.97 5.73 7.39
N LEU A 443 -23.07 4.54 8.00
CA LEU A 443 -21.90 3.78 8.43
C LEU A 443 -21.17 3.22 7.20
N GLY A 444 -19.96 3.71 6.95
CA GLY A 444 -19.11 3.28 5.84
C GLY A 444 -17.80 2.71 6.35
N THR A 445 -17.43 1.53 5.86
CA THR A 445 -16.24 0.77 6.27
C THR A 445 -15.41 0.34 5.07
N THR A 446 -14.12 0.09 5.28
CA THR A 446 -13.23 -0.54 4.29
C THR A 446 -13.09 -2.04 4.55
N PRO A 447 -12.72 -2.86 3.55
CA PRO A 447 -12.43 -4.28 3.77
C PRO A 447 -11.35 -4.53 4.84
N LEU A 448 -10.32 -3.68 4.94
CA LEU A 448 -9.33 -3.74 6.03
C LEU A 448 -9.99 -3.56 7.41
N GLN A 449 -10.84 -2.54 7.58
CA GLN A 449 -11.57 -2.33 8.83
C GLN A 449 -12.47 -3.53 9.16
N MET A 450 -13.09 -4.14 8.15
CA MET A 450 -13.92 -5.33 8.33
C MET A 450 -13.12 -6.58 8.70
N ALA A 451 -11.92 -6.78 8.15
CA ALA A 451 -11.03 -7.83 8.62
C ALA A 451 -10.53 -7.57 10.05
N ASN A 452 -10.31 -6.30 10.43
CA ASN A 452 -9.99 -5.95 11.81
C ASN A 452 -11.16 -6.26 12.77
N LEU A 453 -12.41 -6.04 12.35
CA LEU A 453 -13.58 -6.51 13.10
C LEU A 453 -13.57 -8.04 13.25
N ALA A 454 -13.21 -8.78 12.21
CA ALA A 454 -13.05 -10.24 12.30
C ALA A 454 -12.00 -10.63 13.36
N ALA A 455 -10.88 -9.90 13.42
CA ALA A 455 -9.85 -10.09 14.43
C ALA A 455 -10.34 -9.74 15.85
N ILE A 456 -11.13 -8.67 16.01
CA ILE A 456 -11.77 -8.33 17.29
C ILE A 456 -12.69 -9.45 17.77
N LEU A 457 -13.49 -10.00 16.85
CA LEU A 457 -14.32 -11.16 17.16
C LEU A 457 -13.42 -12.28 17.62
N ALA A 458 -12.46 -12.74 16.80
CA ALA A 458 -11.54 -13.83 17.11
C ALA A 458 -10.84 -13.70 18.47
N ASN A 459 -10.40 -12.50 18.82
CA ASN A 459 -9.71 -12.18 20.07
C ASN A 459 -10.64 -11.88 21.25
N ARG A 460 -11.96 -11.95 21.08
CA ARG A 460 -12.95 -11.70 22.14
C ARG A 460 -12.86 -10.31 22.76
N GLY A 461 -12.71 -9.29 21.90
CA GLY A 461 -12.86 -7.89 22.32
C GLY A 461 -11.60 -7.04 22.28
N TYR A 462 -10.52 -7.50 21.66
CA TYR A 462 -9.34 -6.68 21.40
C TYR A 462 -8.74 -6.92 20.03
N TYR A 463 -7.87 -6.04 19.56
CA TYR A 463 -7.08 -6.25 18.35
C TYR A 463 -5.68 -5.65 18.48
N TYR A 464 -4.77 -6.10 17.63
CA TYR A 464 -3.49 -5.46 17.38
C TYR A 464 -3.57 -4.71 16.05
N GLN A 465 -2.81 -3.62 15.93
CA GLN A 465 -2.83 -2.80 14.73
C GLN A 465 -2.49 -3.65 13.48
N PRO A 466 -3.37 -3.69 12.45
CA PRO A 466 -3.06 -4.38 11.21
C PRO A 466 -1.80 -3.81 10.54
N HIS A 467 -0.86 -4.69 10.18
CA HIS A 467 0.42 -4.29 9.58
C HIS A 467 0.94 -5.31 8.56
N ILE A 468 1.70 -4.84 7.57
CA ILE A 468 2.33 -5.58 6.47
C ILE A 468 3.81 -5.85 6.73
N ILE A 469 4.52 -5.03 7.51
CA ILE A 469 5.96 -5.27 7.76
C ILE A 469 6.18 -5.94 9.11
N LYS A 470 6.74 -7.15 9.04
CA LYS A 470 7.14 -7.95 10.20
C LYS A 470 8.49 -7.50 10.73
N GLU A 471 9.46 -7.28 9.84
CA GLU A 471 10.82 -6.91 10.20
C GLU A 471 11.43 -5.93 9.20
N VAL A 472 12.22 -5.01 9.73
CA VAL A 472 13.10 -4.14 8.96
C VAL A 472 14.52 -4.43 9.44
N GLU A 473 15.41 -4.79 8.53
CA GLU A 473 16.79 -5.14 8.85
C GLU A 473 17.48 -4.04 9.69
N ASN A 474 17.98 -4.42 10.87
CA ASN A 474 18.65 -3.52 11.80
C ASN A 474 17.83 -2.24 12.12
N ASP A 475 16.52 -2.37 12.36
CA ASP A 475 15.63 -1.27 12.73
C ASP A 475 14.61 -1.66 13.81
N THR A 476 14.07 -0.67 14.54
CA THR A 476 13.18 -0.89 15.69
C THR A 476 11.72 -0.52 15.42
N VAL A 477 11.31 -0.43 14.15
CA VAL A 477 9.95 0.00 13.74
C VAL A 477 8.82 -0.82 14.41
N GLN A 478 9.13 -2.01 14.92
CA GLN A 478 8.20 -3.00 15.49
C GLN A 478 7.42 -2.56 16.76
N SER A 479 7.88 -1.58 17.54
CA SER A 479 7.33 -1.36 18.89
C SER A 479 5.85 -0.94 18.94
N SER A 480 5.31 -0.37 17.86
CA SER A 480 3.91 0.10 17.83
C SER A 480 2.89 -0.99 17.51
N PHE A 481 3.29 -2.07 16.82
CA PHE A 481 2.33 -3.09 16.36
C PHE A 481 1.89 -4.06 17.47
N SER A 482 2.71 -4.21 18.50
CA SER A 482 2.41 -5.05 19.67
C SER A 482 1.48 -4.39 20.70
N VAL A 483 0.94 -3.19 20.41
CA VAL A 483 0.01 -2.51 21.31
C VAL A 483 -1.38 -3.14 21.20
N LYS A 484 -1.86 -3.64 22.33
CA LYS A 484 -3.21 -4.22 22.44
C LYS A 484 -4.25 -3.11 22.53
N HIS A 485 -5.23 -3.11 21.62
CA HIS A 485 -6.36 -2.19 21.61
C HIS A 485 -7.62 -2.89 22.13
N GLU A 486 -8.04 -2.54 23.35
CA GLU A 486 -9.25 -3.07 23.97
C GLU A 486 -10.51 -2.33 23.48
N THR A 487 -11.56 -3.09 23.19
CA THR A 487 -12.85 -2.51 22.75
C THR A 487 -13.76 -2.11 23.90
N GLY A 488 -13.51 -2.66 25.10
CA GLY A 488 -14.34 -2.47 26.29
C GLY A 488 -15.61 -3.32 26.34
N ILE A 489 -15.73 -4.35 25.49
CA ILE A 489 -16.77 -5.37 25.60
C ILE A 489 -16.22 -6.55 26.40
N ASP A 490 -16.94 -7.00 27.42
CA ASP A 490 -16.54 -8.13 28.23
C ASP A 490 -16.57 -9.45 27.44
N ALA A 491 -15.51 -10.25 27.58
CA ALA A 491 -15.32 -11.49 26.82
C ALA A 491 -16.49 -12.48 26.93
N GLN A 492 -17.23 -12.46 28.05
CA GLN A 492 -18.40 -13.33 28.28
C GLN A 492 -19.52 -13.12 27.25
N TYR A 493 -19.66 -11.92 26.68
CA TYR A 493 -20.72 -11.60 25.74
C TYR A 493 -20.45 -12.15 24.33
N PHE A 494 -19.22 -12.59 24.05
CA PHE A 494 -18.86 -13.18 22.76
C PHE A 494 -19.38 -14.62 22.60
N GLU A 495 -19.57 -15.38 23.69
CA GLU A 495 -20.02 -16.78 23.62
C GLU A 495 -21.34 -17.00 22.85
N PRO A 496 -22.46 -16.31 23.18
CA PRO A 496 -23.70 -16.48 22.42
C PRO A 496 -23.57 -16.01 20.96
N VAL A 497 -22.70 -15.03 20.69
CA VAL A 497 -22.43 -14.54 19.33
C VAL A 497 -21.65 -15.57 18.53
N TYR A 498 -20.61 -16.16 19.12
CA TYR A 498 -19.82 -17.23 18.54
C TYR A 498 -20.66 -18.44 18.20
N GLU A 499 -21.54 -18.86 19.11
CA GLU A 499 -22.42 -20.00 18.86
C GLU A 499 -23.32 -19.76 17.65
N GLY A 500 -23.92 -18.56 17.56
CA GLY A 500 -24.68 -18.19 16.37
C GLY A 500 -23.84 -18.17 15.09
N MET A 501 -22.60 -17.67 15.15
CA MET A 501 -21.68 -17.63 14.00
C MET A 501 -21.19 -19.02 13.58
N ARG A 502 -20.96 -19.96 14.50
CA ARG A 502 -20.64 -21.37 14.18
C ARG A 502 -21.82 -22.05 13.48
N GLN A 503 -23.04 -21.78 13.93
CA GLN A 503 -24.22 -22.35 13.27
C GLN A 503 -24.41 -21.81 11.84
N VAL A 504 -23.95 -20.60 11.53
CA VAL A 504 -23.92 -20.10 10.15
C VAL A 504 -23.06 -21.00 9.26
N THR A 505 -21.86 -21.39 9.71
CA THR A 505 -20.89 -22.14 8.90
C THR A 505 -21.34 -23.58 8.67
N ILE A 506 -21.85 -24.25 9.70
CA ILE A 506 -22.29 -25.66 9.61
C ILE A 506 -23.58 -25.81 8.79
N ALA A 507 -24.45 -24.81 8.75
CA ALA A 507 -25.76 -24.91 8.11
C ALA A 507 -25.72 -25.09 6.58
N ARG A 508 -24.58 -24.91 5.89
CA ARG A 508 -24.48 -25.12 4.43
C ARG A 508 -23.15 -25.76 4.02
N LEU A 509 -23.22 -26.74 3.13
CA LEU A 509 -22.07 -27.54 2.67
C LEU A 509 -20.98 -26.71 1.97
N ASN A 510 -21.36 -25.73 1.14
CA ASN A 510 -20.44 -24.91 0.35
C ASN A 510 -19.52 -23.99 1.18
N ARG A 511 -19.69 -23.98 2.50
CA ARG A 511 -18.86 -23.24 3.44
C ARG A 511 -18.40 -24.09 4.63
N SER A 512 -18.75 -25.37 4.70
CA SER A 512 -18.28 -26.26 5.77
C SER A 512 -16.90 -26.83 5.40
N VAL A 513 -15.91 -26.66 6.27
CA VAL A 513 -14.53 -27.12 6.03
C VAL A 513 -14.28 -28.38 6.87
N PRO A 514 -13.95 -29.53 6.25
CA PRO A 514 -13.65 -30.77 6.98
C PRO A 514 -12.55 -30.56 8.02
N GLY A 515 -12.82 -31.00 9.25
CA GLY A 515 -11.85 -30.91 10.36
C GLY A 515 -11.64 -29.51 10.95
N ILE A 516 -12.21 -28.45 10.36
CA ILE A 516 -12.03 -27.06 10.82
C ILE A 516 -13.37 -26.49 11.27
N SER A 517 -13.52 -26.32 12.59
CA SER A 517 -14.60 -25.51 13.18
C SER A 517 -14.22 -24.03 13.11
N TYR A 518 -15.10 -23.20 12.57
CA TYR A 518 -14.85 -21.77 12.43
C TYR A 518 -16.14 -20.95 12.52
N CYS A 519 -15.98 -19.66 12.79
CA CYS A 519 -17.09 -18.71 12.96
C CYS A 519 -17.19 -17.82 11.72
N GLY A 520 -18.40 -17.59 11.23
CA GLY A 520 -18.62 -16.73 10.07
C GLY A 520 -19.91 -15.93 10.09
N LYS A 521 -19.94 -14.82 9.36
CA LYS A 521 -21.11 -13.97 9.17
C LYS A 521 -21.20 -13.45 7.75
N THR A 522 -22.33 -13.73 7.10
CA THR A 522 -22.67 -13.18 5.77
C THR A 522 -23.17 -11.75 5.84
N GLY A 523 -22.82 -10.99 4.81
CA GLY A 523 -23.30 -9.66 4.48
C GLY A 523 -23.89 -9.63 3.05
N THR A 524 -24.99 -8.92 2.91
CA THR A 524 -25.49 -8.46 1.62
C THR A 524 -25.58 -6.94 1.72
N ILE A 525 -24.97 -6.26 0.76
CA ILE A 525 -24.94 -4.82 0.68
C ILE A 525 -25.82 -4.43 -0.51
N GLU A 526 -26.89 -3.70 -0.23
CA GLU A 526 -27.84 -3.24 -1.24
C GLU A 526 -27.13 -2.31 -2.23
N ASN A 527 -27.27 -2.62 -3.53
CA ASN A 527 -26.73 -1.81 -4.60
C ASN A 527 -27.87 -1.15 -5.39
N ASN A 528 -27.99 0.17 -5.28
CA ASN A 528 -29.05 0.92 -5.96
C ASN A 528 -28.91 0.96 -7.50
N GLN A 529 -27.79 0.49 -8.05
CA GLN A 529 -27.45 0.59 -9.48
C GLN A 529 -27.29 -0.76 -10.17
N GLY A 530 -27.59 -1.88 -9.52
CA GLY A 530 -27.43 -3.21 -10.11
C GLY A 530 -27.52 -4.33 -9.09
N ILE A 531 -26.80 -5.43 -9.33
CA ILE A 531 -26.77 -6.57 -8.43
C ILE A 531 -26.09 -6.18 -7.10
N ASP A 532 -26.70 -6.60 -5.99
CA ASP A 532 -26.15 -6.44 -4.64
C ASP A 532 -24.74 -7.02 -4.49
N HIS A 533 -23.97 -6.48 -3.56
CA HIS A 533 -22.64 -6.99 -3.25
C HIS A 533 -22.70 -8.04 -2.13
N GLY A 534 -21.84 -9.05 -2.22
CA GLY A 534 -21.69 -10.06 -1.19
C GLY A 534 -20.47 -9.79 -0.32
N ALA A 535 -20.65 -9.88 0.99
CA ALA A 535 -19.56 -9.83 1.95
C ALA A 535 -19.60 -11.04 2.88
N TYR A 536 -18.43 -11.43 3.39
CA TYR A 536 -18.30 -12.44 4.41
C TYR A 536 -17.15 -12.12 5.35
N MET A 537 -17.44 -12.20 6.64
CA MET A 537 -16.45 -12.04 7.70
C MET A 537 -16.33 -13.37 8.43
N ALA A 538 -15.11 -13.85 8.67
CA ALA A 538 -14.88 -15.10 9.37
C ALA A 538 -13.57 -15.12 10.13
N PHE A 539 -13.47 -16.02 11.10
CA PHE A 539 -12.21 -16.38 11.74
C PHE A 539 -12.16 -17.88 12.04
N ALA A 540 -10.96 -18.44 11.99
CA ALA A 540 -10.72 -19.87 12.12
C ALA A 540 -9.35 -20.18 12.74
N PRO A 541 -9.21 -21.32 13.44
CA PRO A 541 -10.28 -22.10 14.05
C PRO A 541 -11.10 -21.29 15.07
N ALA A 542 -12.27 -21.78 15.48
CA ALA A 542 -13.14 -21.08 16.43
C ALA A 542 -12.52 -20.95 17.84
N ASP A 543 -11.73 -21.94 18.26
CA ASP A 543 -11.21 -22.05 19.63
C ASP A 543 -9.81 -21.42 19.80
N ASP A 544 -8.91 -21.59 18.82
CA ASP A 544 -7.59 -20.94 18.78
C ASP A 544 -7.36 -20.26 17.42
N PRO A 545 -7.96 -19.08 17.18
CA PRO A 545 -7.94 -18.44 15.87
C PRO A 545 -6.53 -18.14 15.37
N LYS A 546 -6.25 -18.54 14.12
CA LYS A 546 -5.00 -18.28 13.39
C LYS A 546 -5.20 -17.33 12.23
N ILE A 547 -6.41 -17.27 11.67
CA ILE A 547 -6.77 -16.39 10.57
C ILE A 547 -8.13 -15.77 10.84
N ALA A 548 -8.23 -14.45 10.64
CA ALA A 548 -9.47 -13.71 10.59
C ALA A 548 -9.49 -12.89 9.29
N LEU A 549 -10.58 -12.96 8.54
CA LEU A 549 -10.64 -12.39 7.21
C LEU A 549 -11.97 -11.71 6.91
N CYS A 550 -11.92 -10.78 5.96
CA CYS A 550 -13.07 -10.25 5.26
C CYS A 550 -12.90 -10.49 3.75
N VAL A 551 -13.93 -11.05 3.12
CA VAL A 551 -14.05 -11.17 1.67
C VAL A 551 -15.22 -10.33 1.21
N TYR A 552 -14.98 -9.46 0.24
CA TYR A 552 -15.98 -8.62 -0.39
C TYR A 552 -15.97 -8.87 -1.89
N VAL A 553 -17.14 -9.17 -2.47
CA VAL A 553 -17.32 -9.44 -3.90
C VAL A 553 -18.44 -8.55 -4.42
N GLU A 554 -18.12 -7.65 -5.34
CA GLU A 554 -19.09 -6.78 -5.97
C GLU A 554 -19.99 -7.60 -6.93
N HIS A 555 -21.27 -7.23 -7.04
CA HIS A 555 -22.24 -7.84 -7.96
C HIS A 555 -22.42 -9.35 -7.77
N SER A 556 -22.19 -9.84 -6.55
CA SER A 556 -22.26 -11.27 -6.23
C SER A 556 -23.62 -11.70 -5.66
N LYS A 557 -24.60 -10.79 -5.62
CA LYS A 557 -25.97 -10.93 -5.08
C LYS A 557 -26.03 -11.20 -3.57
N TRP A 558 -25.52 -12.34 -3.12
CA TRP A 558 -25.52 -12.73 -1.71
C TRP A 558 -24.10 -13.02 -1.24
N GLY A 559 -23.77 -12.62 0.00
CA GLY A 559 -22.51 -13.01 0.63
C GLY A 559 -22.33 -14.54 0.76
N ALA A 560 -23.42 -15.30 0.72
CA ALA A 560 -23.38 -16.77 0.76
C ALA A 560 -23.00 -17.42 -0.58
N SER A 561 -23.08 -16.70 -1.70
CA SER A 561 -22.87 -17.27 -3.04
C SER A 561 -21.40 -17.39 -3.39
N TYR A 562 -20.61 -16.33 -3.14
CA TYR A 562 -19.21 -16.25 -3.56
C TYR A 562 -18.28 -15.86 -2.40
N ALA A 563 -18.62 -14.82 -1.63
CA ALA A 563 -17.74 -14.36 -0.54
C ALA A 563 -17.51 -15.44 0.54
N ALA A 564 -18.56 -16.17 0.96
CA ALA A 564 -18.42 -17.22 1.97
C ALA A 564 -17.67 -18.48 1.48
N PRO A 565 -17.94 -19.03 0.28
CA PRO A 565 -17.13 -20.12 -0.26
C PRO A 565 -15.66 -19.73 -0.44
N ILE A 566 -15.37 -18.56 -1.03
CA ILE A 566 -13.98 -18.05 -1.19
C ILE A 566 -13.29 -17.96 0.18
N ALA A 567 -13.93 -17.35 1.17
CA ALA A 567 -13.40 -17.29 2.53
C ALA A 567 -13.12 -18.67 3.12
N SER A 568 -14.00 -19.64 2.92
CA SER A 568 -13.81 -21.00 3.44
C SER A 568 -12.64 -21.72 2.77
N LEU A 569 -12.42 -21.50 1.47
CA LEU A 569 -11.27 -22.04 0.73
C LEU A 569 -9.96 -21.39 1.20
N LEU A 570 -9.95 -20.07 1.42
CA LEU A 570 -8.79 -19.37 1.97
C LEU A 570 -8.43 -19.86 3.38
N ILE A 571 -9.43 -20.06 4.24
CA ILE A 571 -9.24 -20.64 5.58
C ILE A 571 -8.65 -22.05 5.49
N GLU A 572 -9.23 -22.89 4.63
CA GLU A 572 -8.77 -24.28 4.46
C GLU A 572 -7.35 -24.33 3.91
N LYS A 573 -7.06 -23.56 2.86
CA LYS A 573 -5.73 -23.46 2.26
C LYS A 573 -4.70 -23.00 3.29
N TYR A 574 -5.01 -21.98 4.09
CA TYR A 574 -4.07 -21.45 5.08
C TYR A 574 -3.83 -22.41 6.26
N LEU A 575 -4.84 -23.17 6.68
CA LEU A 575 -4.73 -24.06 7.85
C LEU A 575 -4.22 -25.47 7.51
N ASN A 576 -4.45 -25.94 6.28
CA ASN A 576 -4.13 -27.31 5.85
C ASN A 576 -3.11 -27.36 4.68
N ASP A 577 -2.67 -26.22 4.16
CA ASP A 577 -1.84 -26.08 2.94
C ASP A 577 -2.44 -26.69 1.66
N SER A 578 -3.70 -27.16 1.72
CA SER A 578 -4.39 -27.90 0.67
C SER A 578 -5.90 -27.77 0.79
N ILE A 579 -6.63 -28.10 -0.29
CA ILE A 579 -8.09 -28.17 -0.32
C ILE A 579 -8.51 -29.64 -0.37
N ALA A 580 -9.51 -30.02 0.44
CA ALA A 580 -10.03 -31.39 0.46
C ALA A 580 -10.67 -31.77 -0.89
N ASP A 581 -10.50 -33.03 -1.31
CA ASP A 581 -10.99 -33.55 -2.60
C ASP A 581 -12.49 -33.27 -2.85
N ASN A 582 -13.31 -33.41 -1.81
CA ASN A 582 -14.76 -33.17 -1.89
C ASN A 582 -15.14 -31.68 -2.02
N ARG A 583 -14.17 -30.78 -1.93
CA ARG A 583 -14.34 -29.32 -2.03
C ARG A 583 -13.70 -28.71 -3.28
N LEU A 584 -12.93 -29.48 -4.05
CA LEU A 584 -12.38 -29.05 -5.35
C LEU A 584 -13.47 -28.57 -6.33
N ILE A 585 -14.70 -29.09 -6.21
CA ILE A 585 -15.84 -28.61 -6.99
C ILE A 585 -16.18 -27.15 -6.69
N TYR A 586 -16.11 -26.73 -5.41
CA TYR A 586 -16.37 -25.35 -5.01
C TYR A 586 -15.22 -24.44 -5.40
N GLU A 587 -13.98 -24.90 -5.26
CA GLU A 587 -12.80 -24.20 -5.75
C GLU A 587 -12.91 -23.89 -7.24
N LYS A 588 -13.19 -24.92 -8.05
CA LYS A 588 -13.40 -24.77 -9.49
C LYS A 588 -14.52 -23.77 -9.80
N GLN A 589 -15.67 -23.88 -9.13
CA GLN A 589 -16.78 -22.94 -9.30
C GLN A 589 -16.37 -21.49 -8.98
N MET A 590 -15.56 -21.29 -7.94
CA MET A 590 -15.09 -19.96 -7.57
C MET A 590 -14.09 -19.42 -8.59
N MET A 591 -13.15 -20.23 -9.09
CA MET A 591 -12.19 -19.80 -10.11
C MET A 591 -12.86 -19.46 -11.45
N GLU A 592 -13.84 -20.27 -11.89
CA GLU A 592 -14.48 -20.11 -13.20
C GLU A 592 -15.56 -19.01 -13.24
N ALA A 593 -16.04 -18.53 -12.09
CA ALA A 593 -17.11 -17.54 -12.05
C ALA A 593 -16.71 -16.15 -12.59
N VAL A 594 -17.58 -15.57 -13.42
CA VAL A 594 -17.41 -14.25 -14.04
C VAL A 594 -18.42 -13.26 -13.48
N LEU A 595 -17.95 -12.29 -12.67
CA LEU A 595 -18.77 -11.33 -11.91
C LEU A 595 -18.42 -9.87 -12.22
N THR A 596 -17.73 -9.60 -13.34
CA THR A 596 -17.31 -8.25 -13.72
C THR A 596 -18.45 -7.36 -14.22
N ASP A 597 -19.52 -7.96 -14.74
CA ASP A 597 -20.72 -7.29 -15.26
C ASP A 597 -21.74 -7.02 -14.13
N PRO A 598 -22.06 -5.75 -13.83
CA PRO A 598 -23.06 -5.37 -12.82
C PRO A 598 -24.50 -5.78 -13.16
N HIS A 599 -24.77 -6.18 -14.41
CA HIS A 599 -26.09 -6.55 -14.91
C HIS A 599 -26.14 -8.00 -15.41
N ASN A 600 -25.24 -8.87 -14.94
CA ASN A 600 -25.19 -10.26 -15.37
C ASN A 600 -26.57 -10.94 -15.19
N PRO A 601 -27.24 -11.35 -16.30
CA PRO A 601 -28.58 -11.90 -16.26
C PRO A 601 -28.65 -13.23 -15.49
N GLU A 602 -27.56 -14.01 -15.43
CA GLU A 602 -27.53 -15.28 -14.67
C GLU A 602 -27.62 -15.07 -13.15
N LEU A 603 -27.37 -13.86 -12.67
CA LEU A 603 -27.44 -13.48 -11.26
C LEU A 603 -28.64 -12.59 -10.94
N ALA A 604 -29.36 -12.11 -11.96
CA ALA A 604 -30.47 -11.19 -11.81
C ALA A 604 -31.72 -11.83 -11.16
N ASP A 605 -31.88 -13.16 -11.24
CA ASP A 605 -33.08 -13.90 -10.76
C ASP A 605 -32.92 -14.57 -9.39
#